data_AF-A0A354A5Y2-F1
#
_entry.id   AF-A0A354A5Y2-F1
#
_cell.length_a   1.000
_cell.length_b   1.000
_cell.length_c   1.000
_cell.angle_alpha   90.00
_cell.angle_beta   90.00
_cell.angle_gamma   90.00
#
_symmetry.space_group_name_H-M   'P 1'
#
loop_
_entity.id
_entity.type
_entity.pdbx_description
1 polymer ?
#
loop_
_entity_poly.entity_id
_entity_poly.type
_entity_poly.pdbx_seq_one_letter_code
_entity_poly.pdbx_strand_id
1 'polypeptide(L)'
;MDTSFLSVLQTGGRPVPWLDILGIFLFIAGFIVGLGAVTVIDIHGFLGRKSAYWTEATTRTHKVTKPLIWIGLLLACSGALITYRDSGLSGVPLLQGMIAVALILNGLFLSFYVSPYMLTREREGRAGELLPDSLQVKIALSFIVSFVGWWGEVFLLVWYLVMVR
;
A
#
# COMPACT_ATOMS: atom_id res chain seq x y z
N MET A 1 27.91 -24.72 -20.11
CA MET A 1 27.00 -23.86 -19.32
C MET A 1 27.69 -22.53 -19.18
N ASP A 2 27.19 -21.51 -19.89
CA ASP A 2 27.84 -20.22 -20.03
C ASP A 2 28.05 -19.53 -18.69
N THR A 3 29.30 -19.19 -18.41
CA THR A 3 29.75 -18.35 -17.29
C THR A 3 29.29 -16.89 -17.41
N SER A 4 28.50 -16.55 -18.45
CA SER A 4 28.04 -15.19 -18.77
C SER A 4 26.90 -14.69 -17.89
N PHE A 5 26.12 -15.57 -17.26
CA PHE A 5 25.05 -15.13 -16.34
C PHE A 5 25.61 -14.70 -14.98
N LEU A 6 26.65 -15.39 -14.50
CA LEU A 6 27.32 -15.06 -13.24
C LEU A 6 28.24 -13.84 -13.36
N SER A 7 28.70 -13.49 -14.57
CA SER A 7 29.46 -12.25 -14.78
C SER A 7 28.60 -10.99 -14.70
N VAL A 8 27.28 -11.08 -14.85
CA VAL A 8 26.36 -9.94 -14.66
C VAL A 8 26.24 -9.57 -13.18
N LEU A 9 26.43 -10.53 -12.27
CA LEU A 9 26.43 -10.32 -10.83
C LEU A 9 27.84 -10.01 -10.28
N GLN A 10 28.73 -9.46 -11.12
CA GLN A 10 30.10 -9.12 -10.74
C GLN A 10 30.14 -8.16 -9.55
N THR A 11 30.58 -8.66 -8.40
CA THR A 11 30.77 -7.85 -7.18
C THR A 11 32.19 -7.30 -7.04
N GLY A 12 33.06 -7.55 -8.03
CA GLY A 12 34.47 -7.18 -7.96
C GLY A 12 35.21 -7.81 -6.76
N GLY A 13 34.74 -8.97 -6.28
CA GLY A 13 35.29 -9.64 -5.09
C GLY A 13 34.73 -9.13 -3.75
N ARG A 14 33.80 -8.17 -3.75
CA ARG A 14 33.13 -7.71 -2.53
C ARG A 14 32.06 -8.70 -2.07
N PRO A 15 31.86 -8.87 -0.75
CA PRO A 15 30.75 -9.65 -0.22
C PRO A 15 29.42 -9.01 -0.63
N VAL A 16 28.45 -9.82 -1.05
CA VAL A 16 27.12 -9.36 -1.41
C VAL A 16 26.31 -9.13 -0.13
N PRO A 17 25.73 -7.94 0.09
CA PRO A 17 24.88 -7.69 1.25
C PRO A 17 23.47 -8.26 1.02
N TRP A 18 23.34 -9.59 1.06
CA TRP A 18 22.09 -10.30 0.73
C TRP A 18 20.89 -9.85 1.54
N LEU A 19 21.09 -9.57 2.84
CA LEU A 19 20.03 -9.12 3.72
C LEU A 19 19.51 -7.73 3.33
N ASP A 20 20.39 -6.85 2.85
CA ASP A 20 20.01 -5.52 2.37
C ASP A 20 19.22 -5.59 1.06
N ILE A 21 19.68 -6.45 0.14
CA ILE A 21 18.97 -6.72 -1.11
C ILE A 21 17.58 -7.24 -0.80
N LEU A 22 17.47 -8.23 0.09
CA LEU A 22 16.18 -8.81 0.47
C LEU A 22 15.25 -7.77 1.12
N GLY A 23 15.76 -6.97 2.06
CA GLY A 23 14.98 -5.94 2.74
C GLY A 23 14.42 -4.91 1.76
N ILE A 24 15.29 -4.35 0.90
CA ILE A 24 14.87 -3.37 -0.11
C ILE A 24 13.91 -3.99 -1.13
N PHE A 25 14.19 -5.22 -1.59
CA PHE A 25 13.33 -5.93 -2.52
C PHE A 25 11.92 -6.11 -1.96
N LEU A 26 11.79 -6.60 -0.72
CA LEU A 26 10.50 -6.76 -0.06
C LEU A 26 9.79 -5.42 0.12
N PHE A 27 10.53 -4.35 0.45
CA PHE A 27 9.97 -3.02 0.61
C PHE A 27 9.35 -2.51 -0.70
N ILE A 28 10.11 -2.58 -1.79
CA ILE A 28 9.66 -2.17 -3.13
C ILE A 28 8.52 -3.07 -3.63
N ALA A 29 8.61 -4.38 -3.45
CA ALA A 29 7.53 -5.30 -3.82
C ALA A 29 6.25 -4.98 -3.05
N GLY A 30 6.36 -4.64 -1.76
CA GLY A 30 5.25 -4.18 -0.94
C GLY A 30 4.59 -2.91 -1.48
N PHE A 31 5.38 -1.94 -1.94
CA PHE A 31 4.85 -0.76 -2.63
C PHE A 31 4.18 -1.10 -3.96
N ILE A 32 4.81 -1.89 -4.83
CA ILE A 32 4.22 -2.27 -6.12
C ILE A 32 2.85 -2.92 -5.94
N VAL A 33 2.74 -3.85 -4.99
CA VAL A 33 1.47 -4.57 -4.73
C VAL A 33 0.46 -3.66 -4.00
N GLY A 34 0.89 -3.04 -2.90
CA GLY A 34 0.02 -2.27 -2.01
C GLY A 34 -0.40 -0.93 -2.59
N LEU A 35 0.56 -0.06 -2.93
CA LEU A 35 0.28 1.26 -3.53
C LEU A 35 -0.39 1.11 -4.90
N GLY A 36 -0.02 0.10 -5.69
CA GLY A 36 -0.71 -0.19 -6.96
C GLY A 36 -2.20 -0.47 -6.75
N ALA A 37 -2.53 -1.33 -5.78
CA ALA A 37 -3.91 -1.63 -5.43
C ALA A 37 -4.66 -0.41 -4.85
N VAL A 38 -4.02 0.38 -3.97
CA VAL A 38 -4.57 1.62 -3.42
C VAL A 38 -4.89 2.62 -4.53
N THR A 39 -3.96 2.84 -5.46
CA THR A 39 -4.15 3.80 -6.55
C THR A 39 -5.38 3.44 -7.38
N VAL A 40 -5.54 2.16 -7.73
CA VAL A 40 -6.71 1.69 -8.49
C VAL A 40 -8.01 1.90 -7.71
N ILE A 41 -8.06 1.48 -6.43
CA ILE A 41 -9.31 1.53 -5.66
C ILE A 41 -9.70 2.96 -5.28
N ASP A 42 -8.74 3.83 -4.97
CA ASP A 42 -9.01 5.23 -4.59
C ASP A 42 -9.56 6.00 -5.80
N ILE A 43 -9.03 5.77 -7.01
CA ILE A 43 -9.58 6.37 -8.24
C ILE A 43 -11.02 5.89 -8.46
N HIS A 44 -11.26 4.57 -8.38
CA HIS A 44 -12.60 4.01 -8.54
C HIS A 44 -13.57 4.59 -7.53
N GLY A 45 -13.19 4.61 -6.25
CA GLY A 45 -14.02 5.12 -5.18
C GLY A 45 -14.29 6.62 -5.32
N PHE A 46 -13.31 7.41 -5.76
CA PHE A 46 -13.49 8.85 -5.98
C PHE A 46 -14.51 9.13 -7.09
N LEU A 47 -14.45 8.37 -8.19
CA LEU A 47 -15.43 8.42 -9.29
C LEU A 47 -16.81 7.88 -8.85
N GLY A 48 -16.82 6.84 -8.01
CA GLY A 48 -18.02 6.21 -7.46
C GLY A 48 -18.95 7.19 -6.75
N ARG A 49 -18.40 8.20 -6.06
CA ARG A 49 -19.18 9.24 -5.35
C ARG A 49 -20.26 9.91 -6.20
N LYS A 50 -20.08 9.99 -7.52
CA LYS A 50 -20.99 10.70 -8.43
C LYS A 50 -21.60 9.80 -9.50
N SER A 51 -21.34 8.49 -9.46
CA SER A 51 -21.80 7.57 -10.50
C SER A 51 -22.13 6.18 -9.95
N ALA A 52 -23.33 5.72 -10.29
CA ALA A 52 -23.80 4.36 -9.99
C ALA A 52 -22.87 3.29 -10.60
N TYR A 53 -22.48 3.47 -11.86
CA TYR A 53 -21.55 2.57 -12.57
C TYR A 53 -20.22 2.44 -11.81
N TRP A 54 -19.62 3.57 -11.44
CA TRP A 54 -18.35 3.57 -10.72
C TRP A 54 -18.50 3.07 -9.28
N THR A 55 -19.65 3.24 -8.64
CA THR A 55 -19.93 2.68 -7.30
C THR A 55 -19.95 1.16 -7.34
N GLU A 56 -20.63 0.59 -8.33
CA GLU A 56 -20.67 -0.86 -8.52
C GLU A 56 -19.28 -1.40 -8.90
N ALA A 57 -18.58 -0.74 -9.83
CA ALA A 57 -17.22 -1.09 -10.20
C ALA A 57 -16.29 -1.08 -8.97
N THR A 58 -16.38 -0.05 -8.11
CA THR A 58 -15.64 0.01 -6.83
C THR A 58 -15.98 -1.18 -5.94
N THR A 59 -17.26 -1.52 -5.80
CA THR A 59 -17.73 -2.64 -4.98
C THR A 59 -17.21 -3.99 -5.49
N ARG A 60 -17.02 -4.16 -6.80
CA ARG A 60 -16.41 -5.38 -7.36
C ARG A 60 -14.89 -5.37 -7.19
N THR A 61 -14.23 -4.27 -7.54
CA THR A 61 -12.78 -4.11 -7.48
C THR A 61 -12.22 -4.19 -6.05
N HIS A 62 -12.95 -3.70 -5.05
CA HIS A 62 -12.46 -3.72 -3.65
C HIS A 62 -12.24 -5.13 -3.10
N LYS A 63 -12.96 -6.15 -3.61
CA LYS A 63 -12.82 -7.56 -3.16
C LYS A 63 -11.43 -8.13 -3.48
N VAL A 64 -10.84 -7.69 -4.59
CA VAL A 64 -9.51 -8.12 -5.03
C VAL A 64 -8.43 -7.18 -4.48
N THR A 65 -8.65 -5.88 -4.55
CA THR A 65 -7.65 -4.89 -4.11
C THR A 65 -7.44 -4.90 -2.59
N LYS A 66 -8.47 -5.13 -1.77
CA LYS A 66 -8.32 -5.17 -0.30
C LYS A 66 -7.28 -6.21 0.16
N PRO A 67 -7.34 -7.51 -0.24
CA PRO A 67 -6.28 -8.46 0.05
C PRO A 67 -4.89 -8.01 -0.43
N LEU A 68 -4.80 -7.46 -1.64
CA LEU A 68 -3.52 -6.98 -2.19
C LEU A 68 -2.92 -5.84 -1.37
N ILE A 69 -3.73 -4.90 -0.89
CA ILE A 69 -3.28 -3.80 -0.01
C ILE A 69 -2.68 -4.37 1.28
N TRP A 70 -3.34 -5.35 1.90
CA TRP A 70 -2.83 -5.99 3.12
C TRP A 70 -1.55 -6.78 2.87
N ILE A 71 -1.45 -7.52 1.75
CA ILE A 71 -0.22 -8.22 1.35
C ILE A 71 0.92 -7.24 1.11
N GLY A 72 0.65 -6.16 0.35
CA GLY A 72 1.64 -5.12 0.07
C GLY A 72 2.14 -4.45 1.34
N LEU A 73 1.25 -4.15 2.29
CA LEU A 73 1.61 -3.60 3.59
C LEU A 73 2.47 -4.58 4.40
N LEU A 74 2.12 -5.86 4.44
CA LEU A 74 2.90 -6.89 5.12
C LEU A 74 4.33 -7.00 4.56
N LEU A 75 4.45 -6.98 3.22
CA LEU A 75 5.73 -6.99 2.52
C LEU A 75 6.54 -5.73 2.82
N ALA A 76 5.89 -4.55 2.77
CA ALA A 76 6.54 -3.27 3.06
C ALA A 76 7.05 -3.22 4.51
N CYS A 77 6.24 -3.62 5.49
CA CYS A 77 6.66 -3.71 6.89
C CYS A 77 7.80 -4.71 7.10
N SER A 78 7.75 -5.88 6.44
CA SER A 78 8.83 -6.88 6.52
C SER A 78 10.13 -6.35 5.91
N GLY A 79 10.04 -5.67 4.77
CA GLY A 79 11.17 -4.99 4.14
C GLY A 79 11.74 -3.90 5.05
N ALA A 80 10.90 -3.06 5.64
CA ALA A 80 11.28 -2.00 6.57
C ALA A 80 12.03 -2.55 7.79
N LEU A 81 11.53 -3.62 8.42
CA LEU A 81 12.19 -4.26 9.57
C LEU A 81 13.60 -4.74 9.23
N ILE A 82 13.81 -5.27 8.02
CA ILE A 82 15.11 -5.75 7.56
C ILE A 82 16.03 -4.58 7.15
N THR A 83 15.50 -3.58 6.45
CA THR A 83 16.24 -2.41 5.95
C THR A 83 16.68 -1.49 7.09
N TYR A 84 15.89 -1.36 8.15
CA TYR A 84 16.15 -0.47 9.29
C TYR A 84 16.71 -1.18 10.53
N ARG A 85 17.13 -2.44 10.39
CA ARG A 85 17.61 -3.29 11.49
C ARG A 85 18.69 -2.65 12.36
N ASP A 86 19.56 -1.83 11.76
CA ASP A 86 20.70 -1.19 12.45
C ASP A 86 20.39 0.26 12.91
N SER A 87 19.27 0.82 12.46
CA SER A 87 18.90 2.25 12.66
C SER A 87 17.92 2.47 13.82
N GLY A 88 17.30 1.39 14.32
CA GLY A 88 16.25 1.45 15.35
C GLY A 88 15.01 2.25 14.91
N LEU A 89 14.13 2.59 15.86
CA LEU A 89 12.95 3.44 15.63
C LEU A 89 13.29 4.93 15.84
N SER A 90 14.19 5.46 15.03
CA SER A 90 14.58 6.88 15.07
C SER A 90 14.62 7.48 13.66
N GLY A 91 14.44 8.80 13.53
CA GLY A 91 14.50 9.49 12.24
C GLY A 91 13.45 8.98 11.22
N VAL A 92 13.91 8.61 10.03
CA VAL A 92 13.06 8.12 8.93
C VAL A 92 12.25 6.86 9.31
N PRO A 93 12.86 5.79 9.86
CA PRO A 93 12.12 4.62 10.35
C PRO A 93 10.96 4.94 11.30
N LEU A 94 11.15 5.89 12.22
CA LEU A 94 10.10 6.30 13.16
C LEU A 94 8.92 6.97 12.42
N LEU A 95 9.23 7.90 11.52
CA LEU A 95 8.21 8.62 10.76
C LEU A 95 7.40 7.66 9.85
N GLN A 96 8.08 6.72 9.18
CA GLN A 96 7.41 5.67 8.41
C GLN A 96 6.57 4.76 9.31
N GLY A 97 7.09 4.36 10.47
CA GLY A 97 6.30 3.61 11.44
C GLY A 97 4.99 4.31 11.82
N MET A 98 5.02 5.63 12.03
CA MET A 98 3.82 6.42 12.33
C MET A 98 2.84 6.49 11.15
N ILE A 99 3.34 6.67 9.92
CA ILE A 99 2.49 6.68 8.71
C ILE A 99 1.89 5.29 8.48
N ALA A 100 2.67 4.23 8.61
CA ALA A 100 2.21 2.84 8.51
C ALA A 100 1.09 2.55 9.53
N VAL A 101 1.21 3.01 10.78
CA VAL A 101 0.12 2.89 11.77
C VAL A 101 -1.13 3.64 11.32
N ALA A 102 -1.00 4.88 10.83
CA ALA A 102 -2.13 5.63 10.30
C ALA A 102 -2.80 4.92 9.11
N LEU A 103 -2.01 4.35 8.19
CA LEU A 103 -2.49 3.55 7.06
C LEU A 103 -3.20 2.27 7.51
N ILE A 104 -2.69 1.58 8.53
CA ILE A 104 -3.34 0.41 9.12
C ILE A 104 -4.69 0.80 9.68
N LEU A 105 -4.76 1.83 10.52
CA LEU A 105 -6.02 2.29 11.12
C LEU A 105 -7.04 2.69 10.04
N ASN A 106 -6.58 3.38 8.99
CA ASN A 106 -7.41 3.74 7.85
C ASN A 106 -7.91 2.50 7.09
N GLY A 107 -7.03 1.53 6.85
CA GLY A 107 -7.35 0.25 6.23
C GLY A 107 -8.34 -0.57 7.04
N LEU A 108 -8.24 -0.55 8.38
CA LEU A 108 -9.21 -1.18 9.28
C LEU A 108 -10.59 -0.52 9.16
N PHE A 109 -10.66 0.81 9.16
CA PHE A 109 -11.91 1.54 8.93
C PHE A 109 -12.56 1.14 7.61
N LEU A 110 -11.82 1.16 6.51
CA LEU A 110 -12.35 0.75 5.20
C LEU A 110 -12.75 -0.73 5.17
N SER A 111 -11.97 -1.59 5.83
CA SER A 111 -12.15 -3.04 5.79
C SER A 111 -13.30 -3.56 6.64
N PHE A 112 -13.54 -2.94 7.79
CA PHE A 112 -14.48 -3.43 8.81
C PHE A 112 -15.71 -2.55 9.00
N TYR A 113 -15.70 -1.32 8.50
CA TYR A 113 -16.88 -0.44 8.53
C TYR A 113 -17.46 -0.24 7.13
N VAL A 114 -16.65 0.21 6.17
CA VAL A 114 -17.14 0.56 4.82
C VAL A 114 -17.44 -0.69 3.98
N SER A 115 -16.52 -1.65 3.94
CA SER A 115 -16.66 -2.86 3.11
C SER A 115 -17.91 -3.69 3.49
N PRO A 116 -18.19 -3.99 4.78
CA PRO A 116 -19.43 -4.68 5.14
C PRO A 116 -20.69 -3.93 4.71
N TYR A 117 -20.72 -2.60 4.84
CA TYR A 117 -21.85 -1.78 4.40
C TYR A 117 -22.11 -1.91 2.89
N MET A 118 -21.06 -1.83 2.06
CA MET A 118 -21.18 -1.98 0.61
C MET A 118 -21.62 -3.40 0.20
N LEU A 119 -21.07 -4.43 0.87
CA LEU A 119 -21.40 -5.83 0.58
C LEU A 119 -22.84 -6.18 0.95
N THR A 120 -23.37 -5.63 2.04
CA THR A 120 -24.80 -5.80 2.38
C THR A 120 -25.69 -5.21 1.30
N ARG A 121 -25.39 -4.00 0.83
CA ARG A 121 -26.14 -3.38 -0.28
C ARG A 121 -26.04 -4.15 -1.58
N GLU A 122 -24.87 -4.71 -1.89
CA GLU A 122 -24.70 -5.58 -3.07
C GLU A 122 -25.61 -6.82 -2.98
N ARG A 123 -25.68 -7.48 -1.82
CA ARG A 123 -26.55 -8.66 -1.60
C ARG A 123 -28.04 -8.33 -1.72
N GLU A 124 -28.43 -7.10 -1.41
CA GLU A 124 -29.81 -6.60 -1.55
C GLU A 124 -30.12 -6.11 -2.97
N GLY A 125 -29.19 -6.22 -3.93
CA GLY A 125 -29.36 -5.73 -5.30
C GLY A 125 -29.23 -4.21 -5.44
N ARG A 126 -28.73 -3.52 -4.40
CA ARG A 126 -28.59 -2.06 -4.30
C ARG A 126 -27.16 -1.58 -4.57
N ALA A 127 -26.37 -2.35 -5.31
CA ALA A 127 -24.94 -2.07 -5.56
C ALA A 127 -24.70 -0.76 -6.33
N GLY A 128 -25.66 -0.35 -7.17
CA GLY A 128 -25.59 0.90 -7.94
C GLY A 128 -26.08 2.13 -7.18
N GLU A 129 -26.65 1.99 -5.98
CA GLU A 129 -27.06 3.14 -5.19
C GLU A 129 -25.84 3.89 -4.67
N LEU A 130 -25.87 5.22 -4.80
CA LEU A 130 -24.85 6.05 -4.19
C LEU A 130 -24.83 5.86 -2.66
N LEU A 131 -23.64 5.94 -2.10
CA LEU A 131 -23.46 5.92 -0.65
C LEU A 131 -24.04 7.21 -0.04
N PRO A 132 -24.49 7.18 1.22
CA PRO A 132 -24.91 8.39 1.92
C PRO A 132 -23.80 9.46 1.92
N ASP A 133 -24.15 10.73 1.76
CA ASP A 133 -23.17 11.83 1.65
C ASP A 133 -22.17 11.87 2.80
N SER A 134 -22.63 11.61 4.03
CA SER A 134 -21.77 11.54 5.22
C SER A 134 -20.72 10.43 5.12
N LEU A 135 -21.07 9.30 4.51
CA LEU A 135 -20.15 8.18 4.28
C LEU A 135 -19.20 8.48 3.12
N GLN A 136 -19.69 9.11 2.04
CA GLN A 136 -18.85 9.53 0.92
C GLN A 136 -17.73 10.48 1.35
N VAL A 137 -18.03 11.44 2.24
CA VAL A 137 -17.03 12.37 2.77
C VAL A 137 -15.96 11.63 3.57
N LYS A 138 -16.36 10.71 4.47
CA LYS A 138 -15.42 9.90 5.25
C LYS A 138 -14.52 9.04 4.37
N ILE A 139 -15.09 8.43 3.33
CA ILE A 139 -14.36 7.62 2.36
C ILE A 139 -13.39 8.49 1.53
N ALA A 140 -13.82 9.68 1.07
CA ALA A 140 -12.96 10.58 0.33
C ALA A 140 -11.75 11.04 1.17
N LEU A 141 -11.96 11.38 2.44
CA LEU A 141 -10.88 11.71 3.37
C LEU A 141 -9.95 10.51 3.58
N SER A 142 -10.52 9.31 3.72
CA SER A 142 -9.78 8.07 3.85
C SER A 142 -8.89 7.79 2.62
N PHE A 143 -9.37 8.06 1.40
CA PHE A 143 -8.55 7.96 0.18
C PHE A 143 -7.42 8.97 0.15
N ILE A 144 -7.64 10.21 0.57
CA ILE A 144 -6.56 11.21 0.65
C ILE A 144 -5.47 10.74 1.62
N VAL A 145 -5.87 10.26 2.80
CA VAL A 145 -4.93 9.72 3.80
C VAL A 145 -4.16 8.52 3.24
N SER A 146 -4.84 7.58 2.58
CA SER A 146 -4.19 6.45 1.91
C SER A 146 -3.19 6.90 0.85
N PHE A 147 -3.63 7.73 -0.10
CA PHE A 147 -2.81 8.19 -1.22
C PHE A 147 -1.56 8.92 -0.74
N VAL A 148 -1.72 9.90 0.16
CA VAL A 148 -0.59 10.67 0.71
C VAL A 148 0.30 9.78 1.56
N GLY A 149 -0.26 8.88 2.38
CA GLY A 149 0.53 7.98 3.22
C GLY A 149 1.38 7.03 2.40
N TRP A 150 0.81 6.33 1.41
CA TRP A 150 1.55 5.38 0.59
C TRP A 150 2.63 6.06 -0.28
N TRP A 151 2.34 7.20 -0.90
CA TRP A 151 3.35 7.94 -1.65
C TRP A 151 4.41 8.58 -0.73
N GLY A 152 4.01 9.01 0.46
CA GLY A 152 4.91 9.49 1.50
C GLY A 152 5.91 8.41 1.95
N GLU A 153 5.44 7.19 2.14
CA GLU A 153 6.28 6.02 2.44
C GLU A 153 7.32 5.75 1.35
N VAL A 154 6.91 5.78 0.08
CA VAL A 154 7.84 5.62 -1.06
C VAL A 154 8.89 6.74 -1.06
N PHE A 155 8.46 7.98 -0.89
CA PHE A 155 9.37 9.13 -0.84
C PHE A 155 10.38 9.02 0.30
N LEU A 156 9.93 8.61 1.50
CA LEU A 156 10.80 8.42 2.66
C LEU A 156 11.79 7.28 2.46
N LEU A 157 11.40 6.18 1.81
CA LEU A 157 12.34 5.13 1.44
C LEU A 157 13.42 5.67 0.49
N VAL A 158 13.02 6.40 -0.57
CA VAL A 158 13.98 7.00 -1.51
C VAL A 158 14.92 7.96 -0.78
N TRP A 159 14.38 8.82 0.09
CA TRP A 159 15.17 9.73 0.91
C TRP A 159 16.19 8.97 1.77
N TYR A 160 15.76 7.90 2.46
CA TYR A 160 16.65 7.10 3.28
C TYR A 160 17.80 6.49 2.47
N LEU A 161 17.49 5.92 1.30
CA LEU A 161 18.47 5.26 0.43
C LEU A 161 19.49 6.23 -0.18
N VAL A 162 19.16 7.51 -0.33
CA VAL A 162 20.01 8.51 -0.99
C VAL A 162 20.75 9.40 0.01
N MET A 163 20.09 9.79 1.10
CA MET A 163 20.57 10.85 2.00
C MET A 163 21.07 10.34 3.35
N VAL A 164 20.63 9.15 3.78
CA VAL A 164 20.94 8.64 5.13
C VAL A 164 21.88 7.44 5.07
N ARG A 165 21.64 6.55 4.11
CA ARG A 165 22.44 5.34 3.89
C ARG A 165 23.65 5.64 3.01
#